data_AF-A0A2A2CD82-F1
#
_entry.id   AF-A0A2A2CD82-F1
#
_cell.length_a   1.000
_cell.length_b   1.000
_cell.length_c   1.000
_cell.angle_alpha   90.00
_cell.angle_beta   90.00
_cell.angle_gamma   90.00
#
_symmetry.space_group_name_H-M   'P 1'
#
loop_
_entity.id
_entity.type
_entity.pdbx_description
1 polymer ?
#
loop_
_entity_poly.entity_id
_entity_poly.type
_entity_poly.pdbx_seq_one_letter_code
_entity_poly.pdbx_strand_id
1 'polypeptide(L)'
;MNYLQDPRVRDFLDILAKAEGTYGKGDNGYNVAFGGDTTVGYDAHPGQYYEFTQTDGKKNRTSAAGRYQFIKPTYDTLAQRLGVNDFSPETQDRMALELIRENGALDDVLGGNYEAAINKLGGVWASLPSSTAPQPHRSMAELLGNQMPIQLVNQGGTPMIAAPENVFERDHMMGFYTAGHSPEMQGLLTNALARVSEARQSLMSEKAFFDDLPMDLDSDLLDLIDRA
;
A
#
# COMPACT_ATOMS: atom_id res chain seq x y z
N MET A 1 -16.18 -17.69 -2.07
CA MET A 1 -15.68 -16.57 -1.24
C MET A 1 -15.77 -15.31 -2.09
N ASN A 2 -16.36 -14.22 -1.61
CA ASN A 2 -16.28 -12.94 -2.32
C ASN A 2 -15.01 -12.21 -1.85
N TYR A 3 -13.89 -12.39 -2.57
CA TYR A 3 -12.59 -11.81 -2.18
C TYR A 3 -12.61 -10.29 -2.09
N LEU A 4 -13.51 -9.61 -2.80
CA LEU A 4 -13.64 -8.14 -2.73
C LEU A 4 -14.15 -7.64 -1.39
N GLN A 5 -14.68 -8.49 -0.52
CA GLN A 5 -15.05 -8.11 0.84
C GLN A 5 -13.94 -8.40 1.87
N ASP A 6 -12.83 -9.00 1.43
CA ASP A 6 -11.68 -9.22 2.31
C ASP A 6 -10.95 -7.88 2.54
N PRO A 7 -10.74 -7.47 3.81
CA PRO A 7 -10.07 -6.21 4.11
C PRO A 7 -8.66 -6.14 3.51
N ARG A 8 -7.95 -7.26 3.42
CA ARG A 8 -6.59 -7.30 2.85
C ARG A 8 -6.59 -7.05 1.35
N VAL A 9 -7.60 -7.57 0.66
CA VAL A 9 -7.82 -7.30 -0.76
C VAL A 9 -8.17 -5.83 -0.95
N ARG A 10 -9.03 -5.25 -0.11
CA ARG A 10 -9.37 -3.82 -0.15
C ARG A 10 -8.15 -2.93 0.05
N ASP A 11 -7.34 -3.23 1.07
CA ASP A 11 -6.09 -2.51 1.34
C ASP A 11 -5.13 -2.58 0.15
N PHE A 12 -5.01 -3.74 -0.48
CA PHE A 12 -4.13 -3.91 -1.63
C PHE A 12 -4.65 -3.20 -2.88
N LEU A 13 -5.95 -3.16 -3.10
CA LEU A 13 -6.55 -2.33 -4.15
C LEU A 13 -6.25 -0.84 -3.90
N ASP A 14 -6.26 -0.38 -2.65
CA ASP A 14 -5.86 0.98 -2.31
C ASP A 14 -4.37 1.24 -2.58
N ILE A 15 -3.49 0.25 -2.39
CA ILE A 15 -2.08 0.34 -2.79
C ILE A 15 -1.97 0.57 -4.29
N LEU A 16 -2.69 -0.21 -5.11
CA LEU A 16 -2.66 -0.06 -6.56
C LEU A 16 -3.14 1.33 -6.98
N ALA A 17 -4.23 1.82 -6.38
CA ALA A 17 -4.74 3.17 -6.64
C ALA A 17 -3.75 4.27 -6.25
N LYS A 18 -3.01 4.10 -5.13
CA LYS A 18 -1.95 5.02 -4.71
C LYS A 18 -0.78 4.99 -5.68
N ALA A 19 -0.37 3.82 -6.14
CA ALA A 19 0.69 3.66 -7.12
C ALA A 19 0.39 4.39 -8.43
N GLU A 20 -0.82 4.19 -8.94
CA GLU A 20 -1.34 4.86 -10.12
C GLU A 20 -1.70 6.34 -9.88
N GLY A 21 -1.60 6.81 -8.63
CA GLY A 21 -1.85 8.21 -8.27
C GLY A 21 -3.31 8.64 -8.41
N THR A 22 -4.26 7.71 -8.33
CA THR A 22 -5.70 7.94 -8.47
C THR A 22 -6.43 7.95 -7.12
N TYR A 23 -5.85 7.32 -6.08
CA TYR A 23 -6.45 7.21 -4.75
C TYR A 23 -6.93 8.56 -4.21
N GLY A 24 -8.20 8.62 -3.75
CA GLY A 24 -8.80 9.84 -3.19
C GLY A 24 -9.13 10.96 -4.18
N LYS A 25 -8.88 10.80 -5.49
CA LYS A 25 -9.25 11.80 -6.51
C LYS A 25 -10.62 11.54 -7.08
N GLY A 26 -11.40 12.58 -7.35
CA GLY A 26 -12.75 12.43 -7.91
C GLY A 26 -13.60 11.48 -7.05
N ASP A 27 -14.18 10.47 -7.68
CA ASP A 27 -14.89 9.38 -7.01
C ASP A 27 -13.91 8.28 -6.58
N ASN A 28 -13.04 8.61 -5.62
CA ASN A 28 -11.98 7.75 -5.07
C ASN A 28 -11.08 7.04 -6.11
N GLY A 29 -10.86 7.68 -7.24
CA GLY A 29 -10.01 7.24 -8.33
C GLY A 29 -10.76 6.58 -9.49
N TYR A 30 -12.00 6.12 -9.29
CA TYR A 30 -12.72 5.31 -10.27
C TYR A 30 -13.09 6.07 -11.55
N ASN A 31 -13.22 7.39 -11.48
CA ASN A 31 -13.53 8.26 -12.61
C ASN A 31 -12.31 9.06 -13.14
N VAL A 32 -11.08 8.61 -12.85
CA VAL A 32 -9.86 9.32 -13.22
C VAL A 32 -9.33 8.88 -14.59
N ALA A 33 -9.16 9.80 -15.53
CA ALA A 33 -8.41 9.58 -16.77
C ALA A 33 -6.91 9.88 -16.58
N PHE A 34 -6.10 9.41 -17.51
CA PHE A 34 -4.68 9.76 -17.57
C PHE A 34 -4.47 11.29 -17.51
N GLY A 35 -3.51 11.73 -16.70
CA GLY A 35 -3.27 13.15 -16.42
C GLY A 35 -4.12 13.73 -15.27
N GLY A 36 -5.07 12.98 -14.73
CA GLY A 36 -5.79 13.32 -13.49
C GLY A 36 -7.16 13.97 -13.68
N ASP A 37 -7.69 14.01 -14.91
CA ASP A 37 -9.07 14.45 -15.15
C ASP A 37 -10.07 13.48 -14.50
N THR A 38 -11.15 13.98 -13.90
CA THR A 38 -12.13 13.21 -13.10
C THR A 38 -13.49 13.07 -13.81
N THR A 39 -13.49 13.13 -15.14
CA THR A 39 -14.70 13.17 -15.97
C THR A 39 -15.09 11.82 -16.57
N VAL A 40 -14.37 10.74 -16.25
CA VAL A 40 -14.64 9.41 -16.84
C VAL A 40 -16.00 8.88 -16.34
N GLY A 41 -16.89 8.59 -17.29
CA GLY A 41 -18.17 7.93 -17.00
C GLY A 41 -18.02 6.41 -16.81
N TYR A 42 -19.09 5.77 -16.33
CA TYR A 42 -19.08 4.35 -15.95
C TYR A 42 -19.76 3.41 -16.95
N ASP A 43 -20.27 3.92 -18.06
CA ASP A 43 -20.97 3.10 -19.06
C ASP A 43 -20.01 2.16 -19.81
N ALA A 44 -18.76 2.59 -20.01
CA ALA A 44 -17.68 1.80 -20.60
C ALA A 44 -16.34 2.51 -20.37
N HIS A 45 -15.23 1.79 -20.53
CA HIS A 45 -13.91 2.39 -20.55
C HIS A 45 -13.82 3.47 -21.65
N PRO A 46 -13.32 4.69 -21.37
CA PRO A 46 -13.47 5.84 -22.27
C PRO A 46 -12.77 5.65 -23.62
N GLY A 47 -11.72 4.83 -23.66
CA GLY A 47 -11.00 4.49 -24.90
C GLY A 47 -10.24 5.66 -25.53
N GLN A 48 -10.18 6.80 -24.81
CA GLN A 48 -9.43 7.98 -25.21
C GLN A 48 -7.93 7.74 -25.02
N TYR A 49 -7.14 8.09 -26.03
CA TYR A 49 -5.68 8.00 -25.97
C TYR A 49 -5.06 9.37 -25.71
N TYR A 50 -4.04 9.40 -24.86
CA TYR A 50 -3.26 10.56 -24.51
C TYR A 50 -1.79 10.32 -24.86
N GLU A 51 -1.12 11.32 -25.42
CA GLU A 51 0.32 11.26 -25.68
C GLU A 51 1.10 11.62 -24.41
N PHE A 52 2.24 10.95 -24.20
CA PHE A 52 3.18 11.28 -23.14
C PHE A 52 4.62 10.98 -23.57
N THR A 53 5.58 11.58 -22.89
CA THR A 53 7.01 11.32 -23.09
C THR A 53 7.51 10.41 -21.98
N GLN A 54 8.11 9.28 -22.37
CA GLN A 54 8.75 8.32 -21.47
C GLN A 54 10.04 8.89 -20.86
N THR A 55 10.56 8.26 -19.81
CA THR A 55 11.81 8.70 -19.16
C THR A 55 13.03 8.57 -20.06
N ASP A 56 12.97 7.73 -21.10
CA ASP A 56 14.00 7.61 -22.15
C ASP A 56 13.88 8.66 -23.28
N GLY A 57 12.92 9.59 -23.16
CA GLY A 57 12.68 10.66 -24.12
C GLY A 57 11.80 10.29 -25.31
N LYS A 58 11.33 9.05 -25.42
CA LYS A 58 10.44 8.64 -26.52
C LYS A 58 9.00 9.07 -26.28
N LYS A 59 8.31 9.44 -27.35
CA LYS A 59 6.87 9.67 -27.33
C LYS A 59 6.12 8.35 -27.38
N ASN A 60 5.12 8.20 -26.52
CA ASN A 60 4.23 7.06 -26.50
C ASN A 60 2.79 7.54 -26.25
N ARG A 61 1.82 6.64 -26.31
CA ARG A 61 0.42 6.93 -26.04
C ARG A 61 -0.15 5.92 -25.05
N THR A 62 -1.06 6.37 -24.21
CA THR A 62 -1.77 5.53 -23.25
C THR A 62 -3.26 5.82 -23.30
N SER A 63 -4.07 4.83 -22.97
CA SER A 63 -5.52 5.00 -22.77
C SER A 63 -5.91 4.79 -21.31
N ALA A 64 -4.95 4.93 -20.39
CA ALA A 64 -5.13 4.68 -18.97
C ALA A 64 -6.33 5.46 -18.39
N ALA A 65 -7.23 4.73 -17.75
CA ALA A 65 -8.40 5.28 -17.07
C ALA A 65 -8.84 4.42 -15.87
N GLY A 66 -9.61 5.03 -14.98
CA GLY A 66 -10.14 4.41 -13.77
C GLY A 66 -9.11 4.31 -12.65
N ARG A 67 -9.56 3.73 -11.53
CA ARG A 67 -8.81 3.67 -10.28
C ARG A 67 -7.49 2.92 -10.43
N TYR A 68 -7.48 1.90 -11.28
CA TYR A 68 -6.31 1.06 -11.53
C TYR A 68 -5.66 1.34 -12.89
N GLN A 69 -6.00 2.47 -13.52
CA GLN A 69 -5.43 2.95 -14.79
C GLN A 69 -5.38 1.88 -15.90
N PHE A 70 -6.48 1.14 -16.07
CA PHE A 70 -6.59 0.17 -17.15
C PHE A 70 -6.40 0.85 -18.50
N ILE A 71 -5.70 0.19 -19.42
CA ILE A 71 -5.67 0.58 -20.82
C ILE A 71 -6.77 -0.15 -21.60
N LYS A 72 -7.27 0.47 -22.67
CA LYS A 72 -8.38 -0.06 -23.48
C LYS A 72 -8.21 -1.52 -23.92
N PRO A 73 -7.03 -2.00 -24.38
CA PRO A 73 -6.86 -3.41 -24.75
C PRO A 73 -7.04 -4.39 -23.58
N THR A 74 -6.56 -4.02 -22.38
CA THR A 74 -6.70 -4.82 -21.16
C THR A 74 -8.17 -4.85 -20.72
N TYR A 75 -8.84 -3.70 -20.73
CA TYR A 75 -10.28 -3.62 -20.46
C TYR A 75 -11.07 -4.51 -21.43
N ASP A 76 -10.83 -4.44 -22.74
CA ASP A 76 -11.58 -5.23 -23.73
C ASP A 76 -11.44 -6.74 -23.49
N THR A 77 -10.22 -7.18 -23.19
CA THR A 77 -9.92 -8.59 -22.88
C THR A 77 -10.63 -9.03 -21.60
N LEU A 78 -10.56 -8.24 -20.53
CA LEU A 78 -11.19 -8.55 -19.25
C LEU A 78 -12.71 -8.46 -19.32
N ALA A 79 -13.26 -7.47 -20.02
CA ALA A 79 -14.69 -7.27 -20.19
C ALA A 79 -15.31 -8.48 -20.88
N GLN A 80 -14.69 -8.94 -21.97
CA GLN A 80 -15.10 -10.16 -22.67
C GLN A 80 -15.03 -11.39 -21.76
N ARG A 81 -13.93 -11.57 -21.03
CA ARG A 81 -13.72 -12.76 -20.19
C ARG A 81 -14.65 -12.80 -18.97
N LEU A 82 -14.91 -11.65 -18.36
CA LEU A 82 -15.74 -11.54 -17.15
C LEU A 82 -17.23 -11.36 -17.48
N GLY A 83 -17.58 -11.19 -18.75
CA GLY A 83 -18.96 -10.98 -19.20
C GLY A 83 -19.56 -9.66 -18.70
N VAL A 84 -18.73 -8.61 -18.60
CA VAL A 84 -19.13 -7.28 -18.14
C VAL A 84 -19.08 -6.29 -19.30
N ASN A 85 -19.96 -5.30 -19.28
CA ASN A 85 -20.12 -4.30 -20.33
C ASN A 85 -20.11 -2.86 -19.81
N ASP A 86 -19.74 -2.66 -18.55
CA ASP A 86 -19.62 -1.36 -17.90
C ASP A 86 -18.18 -1.10 -17.42
N PHE A 87 -17.96 0.08 -16.86
CA PHE A 87 -16.70 0.46 -16.21
C PHE A 87 -16.94 0.98 -14.79
N SER A 88 -17.98 0.47 -14.12
CA SER A 88 -18.34 0.82 -12.75
C SER A 88 -17.21 0.52 -11.75
N PRO A 89 -17.22 1.15 -10.55
CA PRO A 89 -16.26 0.83 -9.51
C PRO A 89 -16.16 -0.67 -9.19
N GLU A 90 -17.29 -1.37 -9.12
CA GLU A 90 -17.31 -2.82 -8.88
C GLU A 90 -16.64 -3.60 -10.02
N THR A 91 -16.90 -3.23 -11.27
CA THR A 91 -16.26 -3.87 -12.43
C THR A 91 -14.76 -3.61 -12.44
N GLN A 92 -14.31 -2.39 -12.14
CA GLN A 92 -12.89 -2.07 -12.03
C GLN A 92 -12.21 -2.91 -10.93
N ASP A 93 -12.85 -3.04 -9.76
CA ASP A 93 -12.37 -3.88 -8.66
C ASP A 93 -12.27 -5.36 -9.06
N ARG A 94 -13.28 -5.89 -9.74
CA ARG A 94 -13.28 -7.27 -10.23
C ARG A 94 -12.19 -7.52 -11.27
N MET A 95 -11.95 -6.55 -12.14
CA MET A 95 -10.89 -6.61 -13.15
C MET A 95 -9.49 -6.58 -12.51
N ALA A 96 -9.26 -5.72 -11.52
CA ALA A 96 -8.00 -5.68 -10.77
C ALA A 96 -7.81 -6.98 -9.97
N LEU A 97 -8.89 -7.41 -9.31
CA LEU A 97 -9.21 -8.77 -8.86
C LEU A 97 -8.52 -9.86 -9.68
N GLU A 98 -8.98 -9.94 -10.92
CA GLU A 98 -8.60 -10.98 -11.85
C GLU A 98 -7.12 -10.87 -12.25
N LEU A 99 -6.60 -9.65 -12.50
CA LEU A 99 -5.18 -9.48 -12.81
C LEU A 99 -4.26 -9.89 -11.66
N ILE A 100 -4.63 -9.59 -10.41
CA ILE A 100 -3.92 -10.04 -9.21
C ILE A 100 -3.87 -11.57 -9.17
N ARG A 101 -5.01 -12.22 -9.44
CA ARG A 101 -5.13 -13.68 -9.46
C ARG A 101 -4.27 -14.32 -10.56
N GLU A 102 -4.32 -13.77 -11.77
CA GLU A 102 -3.59 -14.31 -12.94
C GLU A 102 -2.07 -14.27 -12.80
N ASN A 103 -1.57 -13.28 -12.07
CA ASN A 103 -0.15 -13.14 -11.80
C ASN A 103 0.29 -13.87 -10.51
N GLY A 104 -0.58 -14.72 -9.93
CA GLY A 104 -0.27 -15.53 -8.76
C GLY A 104 -0.01 -14.71 -7.49
N ALA A 105 -0.54 -13.49 -7.43
CA ALA A 105 -0.37 -12.58 -6.29
C ALA A 105 -1.53 -12.65 -5.28
N LEU A 106 -2.64 -13.33 -5.63
CA LEU A 106 -3.83 -13.38 -4.77
C LEU A 106 -3.54 -13.99 -3.39
N ASP A 107 -2.82 -15.10 -3.32
CA ASP A 107 -2.52 -15.74 -2.04
C ASP A 107 -1.59 -14.88 -1.18
N ASP A 108 -0.68 -14.10 -1.79
CA ASP A 108 0.14 -13.14 -1.06
C ASP A 108 -0.71 -12.00 -0.50
N VAL A 109 -1.65 -11.47 -1.30
CA VAL A 109 -2.60 -10.43 -0.85
C VAL A 109 -3.44 -10.94 0.31
N LEU A 110 -4.02 -12.14 0.19
CA LEU A 110 -4.80 -12.76 1.27
C LEU A 110 -3.92 -13.09 2.49
N GLY A 111 -2.62 -13.34 2.29
CA GLY A 111 -1.65 -13.52 3.37
C GLY A 111 -1.14 -12.21 3.98
N GLY A 112 -1.50 -11.04 3.43
CA GLY A 112 -0.93 -9.75 3.84
C GLY A 112 0.52 -9.53 3.40
N ASN A 113 1.05 -10.37 2.52
CA ASN A 113 2.42 -10.31 1.98
C ASN A 113 2.49 -9.34 0.79
N TYR A 114 2.12 -8.07 1.00
CA TYR A 114 1.95 -7.09 -0.07
C TYR A 114 3.23 -6.81 -0.87
N GLU A 115 4.41 -6.92 -0.26
CA GLU A 115 5.68 -6.78 -0.98
C GLU A 115 5.84 -7.89 -2.05
N ALA A 116 5.55 -9.14 -1.68
CA ALA A 116 5.60 -10.26 -2.62
C ALA A 116 4.56 -10.09 -3.75
N ALA A 117 3.36 -9.63 -3.41
CA ALA A 117 2.33 -9.29 -4.39
C ALA A 117 2.79 -8.18 -5.36
N ILE A 118 3.35 -7.08 -4.85
CA ILE A 118 3.89 -5.98 -5.67
C ILE A 118 4.98 -6.49 -6.63
N ASN A 119 5.89 -7.34 -6.15
CA ASN A 119 6.96 -7.89 -6.98
C ASN A 119 6.43 -8.73 -8.14
N LYS A 120 5.32 -9.45 -7.94
CA LYS A 120 4.66 -10.24 -9.00
C LYS A 120 3.90 -9.38 -10.02
N LEU A 121 3.56 -8.13 -9.68
CA LEU A 121 2.63 -7.31 -10.45
C LEU A 121 3.30 -6.17 -11.24
N GLY A 122 4.62 -6.04 -11.19
CA GLY A 122 5.36 -4.98 -11.93
C GLY A 122 5.22 -5.04 -13.45
N GLY A 123 4.86 -6.21 -14.00
CA GLY A 123 4.52 -6.37 -15.42
C GLY A 123 3.12 -5.90 -15.81
N VAL A 124 2.24 -5.66 -14.82
CA VAL A 124 0.84 -5.25 -15.01
C VAL A 124 0.69 -3.74 -14.80
N TRP A 125 1.21 -3.22 -13.69
CA TRP A 125 1.14 -1.81 -13.34
C TRP A 125 2.52 -1.17 -13.42
N ALA A 126 2.68 -0.24 -14.36
CA ALA A 126 3.95 0.41 -14.64
C ALA A 126 4.44 1.32 -13.51
N SER A 127 3.54 1.79 -12.66
CA SER A 127 3.85 2.65 -11.51
C SER A 127 4.47 1.90 -10.33
N LEU A 128 4.40 0.56 -10.31
CA LEU A 128 4.91 -0.24 -9.20
C LEU A 128 6.44 -0.26 -9.16
N PRO A 129 7.05 -0.37 -7.95
CA PRO A 129 8.51 -0.38 -7.77
C PRO A 129 9.22 -1.52 -8.53
N SER A 130 8.52 -2.63 -8.75
CA SER A 130 9.03 -3.81 -9.45
C SER A 130 8.93 -3.72 -10.98
N SER A 131 8.34 -2.64 -11.52
CA SER A 131 8.19 -2.48 -12.96
C SER A 131 9.51 -2.15 -13.64
N THR A 132 9.69 -2.64 -14.85
CA THR A 132 10.82 -2.27 -15.73
C THR A 132 10.42 -1.24 -16.79
N ALA A 133 9.18 -0.75 -16.76
CA ALA A 133 8.68 0.23 -17.72
C ALA A 133 9.49 1.55 -17.64
N PRO A 134 9.76 2.22 -18.77
CA PRO A 134 10.46 3.51 -18.80
C PRO A 134 9.52 4.66 -18.40
N GLN A 135 9.00 4.58 -17.18
CA GLN A 135 8.13 5.56 -16.54
C GLN A 135 8.62 5.78 -15.10
N PRO A 136 8.28 6.91 -14.45
CA PRO A 136 8.56 7.09 -13.04
C PRO A 136 7.87 5.99 -12.22
N HIS A 137 8.62 5.31 -11.37
CA HIS A 137 8.09 4.31 -10.43
C HIS A 137 7.86 4.95 -9.06
N ARG A 138 6.89 4.43 -8.32
CA ARG A 138 6.79 4.70 -6.88
C ARG A 138 7.82 3.87 -6.13
N SER A 139 8.23 4.35 -4.95
CA SER A 139 9.08 3.54 -4.07
C SER A 139 8.23 2.58 -3.22
N MET A 140 8.80 1.45 -2.81
CA MET A 140 8.11 0.52 -1.91
C MET A 140 7.71 1.22 -0.59
N ALA A 141 8.59 2.09 -0.07
CA ALA A 141 8.33 2.89 1.11
C ALA A 141 7.19 3.91 0.92
N GLU A 142 7.04 4.51 -0.27
CA GLU A 142 5.92 5.41 -0.56
C GLU A 142 4.57 4.68 -0.58
N LEU A 143 4.54 3.48 -1.14
CA LEU A 143 3.30 2.69 -1.27
C LEU A 143 2.91 2.04 0.05
N LEU A 144 3.86 1.41 0.73
CA LEU A 144 3.61 0.67 1.95
C LEU A 144 3.72 1.55 3.19
N GLY A 145 4.49 2.64 3.20
CA GLY A 145 4.65 3.53 4.36
C GLY A 145 3.37 4.25 4.80
N ASN A 146 2.36 4.35 3.93
CA ASN A 146 1.02 4.86 4.26
C ASN A 146 0.03 3.77 4.72
N GLN A 147 0.46 2.51 4.82
CA GLN A 147 -0.31 1.36 5.34
C GLN A 147 0.47 0.51 6.35
N MET A 148 1.76 0.78 6.53
CA MET A 148 2.48 0.52 7.76
C MET A 148 1.98 1.55 8.78
N PRO A 149 1.69 1.20 10.05
CA PRO A 149 1.45 2.23 11.05
C PRO A 149 2.79 2.92 11.34
N ILE A 150 3.19 3.87 10.50
CA ILE A 150 4.19 4.87 10.85
C ILE A 150 3.49 5.82 11.80
N GLN A 151 3.76 5.67 13.09
CA GLN A 151 3.30 6.63 14.09
C GLN A 151 4.45 7.58 14.43
N LEU A 152 4.17 8.89 14.32
CA LEU A 152 5.01 9.92 14.92
C LEU A 152 4.76 9.91 16.43
N VAL A 153 5.76 9.48 17.19
CA VAL A 153 5.73 9.52 18.64
C VAL A 153 6.53 10.73 19.11
N ASN A 154 5.95 11.58 19.97
CA ASN A 154 6.69 12.66 20.62
C ASN A 154 7.26 12.17 21.95
N GLN A 155 8.59 12.12 22.06
CA GLN A 155 9.29 11.74 23.28
C GLN A 155 10.20 12.87 23.73
N GLY A 156 9.92 13.48 24.89
CA GLY A 156 10.74 14.57 25.45
C GLY A 156 10.85 15.82 24.56
N GLY A 157 9.95 15.99 23.57
CA GLY A 157 10.01 17.07 22.58
C GLY A 157 10.65 16.68 21.24
N THR A 158 11.11 15.44 21.09
CA THR A 158 11.70 14.91 19.86
C THR A 158 10.71 13.99 19.14
N PRO A 159 10.38 14.24 17.86
CA PRO A 159 9.53 13.36 17.07
C PRO A 159 10.32 12.13 16.59
N MET A 160 9.79 10.95 16.85
CA MET A 160 10.37 9.65 16.51
C MET A 160 9.46 8.86 15.58
N ILE A 161 10.05 7.98 14.76
CA ILE A 161 9.33 7.09 13.83
C ILE A 161 9.22 5.70 14.47
N ALA A 162 7.99 5.27 14.76
CA ALA A 162 7.71 3.89 15.12
C ALA A 162 7.34 3.10 13.87
N ALA A 163 8.16 2.13 13.46
CA ALA A 163 7.85 1.22 12.35
C ALA A 163 8.35 -0.19 12.67
N PRO A 164 7.57 -1.25 12.39
CA PRO A 164 8.03 -2.62 12.54
C PRO A 164 9.16 -2.90 11.55
N GLU A 165 10.25 -3.50 12.02
CA GLU A 165 11.46 -3.74 11.19
C GLU A 165 11.37 -5.04 10.40
N ASN A 166 10.48 -5.94 10.80
CA ASN A 166 10.30 -7.25 10.17
C ASN A 166 8.85 -7.74 10.24
N VAL A 167 8.56 -8.79 9.47
CA VAL A 167 7.21 -9.39 9.34
C VAL A 167 6.68 -9.91 10.67
N PHE A 168 7.55 -10.44 11.54
CA PHE A 168 7.14 -10.93 12.86
C PHE A 168 6.61 -9.81 13.75
N GLU A 169 7.34 -8.69 13.86
CA GLU A 169 6.93 -7.51 14.63
C GLU A 169 5.65 -6.89 14.05
N ARG A 170 5.55 -6.85 12.72
CA ARG A 170 4.36 -6.36 12.02
C ARG A 170 3.11 -7.19 12.36
N ASP A 171 3.20 -8.51 12.26
CA ASP A 171 2.06 -9.40 12.44
C ASP A 171 1.58 -9.42 13.90
N HIS A 172 2.51 -9.33 14.86
CA HIS A 172 2.16 -9.20 16.29
C HIS A 172 1.50 -7.85 16.59
N MET A 173 2.04 -6.78 16.02
CA MET A 173 1.49 -5.44 16.19
C MET A 173 0.08 -5.37 15.61
N MET A 174 -0.15 -5.90 14.40
CA MET A 174 -1.48 -5.98 13.79
C MET A 174 -2.45 -6.86 14.61
N GLY A 175 -1.97 -8.00 15.12
CA GLY A 175 -2.75 -8.85 16.03
C GLY A 175 -3.18 -8.10 17.29
N PHE A 176 -2.29 -7.29 17.86
CA PHE A 176 -2.59 -6.46 19.01
C PHE A 176 -3.62 -5.35 18.69
N TYR A 177 -3.45 -4.64 17.58
CA TYR A 177 -4.41 -3.61 17.14
C TYR A 177 -5.81 -4.16 16.91
N THR A 178 -5.90 -5.36 16.33
CA THR A 178 -7.17 -6.01 15.96
C THR A 178 -7.84 -6.72 17.13
N ALA A 179 -7.13 -6.96 18.24
CA ALA A 179 -7.68 -7.57 19.46
C ALA A 179 -8.59 -6.63 20.29
N GLY A 180 -8.80 -5.38 19.83
CA GLY A 180 -9.72 -4.45 20.47
C GLY A 180 -9.19 -3.79 21.74
N HIS A 181 -7.86 -3.77 21.92
CA HIS A 181 -7.22 -3.04 23.02
C HIS A 181 -7.48 -1.53 22.94
N SER A 182 -7.43 -0.85 24.09
CA SER A 182 -7.72 0.59 24.14
C SER A 182 -6.67 1.40 23.36
N PRO A 183 -7.01 2.60 22.87
CA PRO A 183 -6.06 3.49 22.20
C PRO A 183 -4.79 3.77 23.02
N GLU A 184 -4.91 3.82 24.36
CA GLU A 184 -3.78 4.00 25.26
C GLU A 184 -2.84 2.78 25.23
N MET A 185 -3.38 1.56 25.30
CA MET A 185 -2.58 0.32 25.21
C MET A 185 -1.90 0.17 23.85
N GLN A 186 -2.59 0.56 22.78
CA GLN A 186 -2.04 0.59 21.43
C GLN A 186 -0.89 1.62 21.29
N GLY A 187 -1.04 2.79 21.93
CA GLY A 187 0.02 3.80 22.02
C GLY A 187 1.25 3.30 22.78
N LEU A 188 1.06 2.58 23.89
CA LEU A 188 2.16 2.00 24.68
C LEU A 188 2.98 1.00 23.85
N LEU A 189 2.33 0.07 23.14
CA LEU A 189 3.02 -0.89 22.28
C LEU A 189 3.84 -0.19 21.18
N THR A 190 3.26 0.86 20.58
CA THR A 190 3.92 1.65 19.55
C THR A 190 5.17 2.35 20.07
N ASN A 191 5.07 2.96 21.25
CA ASN A 191 6.20 3.61 21.91
C ASN A 191 7.31 2.60 22.22
N ALA A 192 6.96 1.43 22.74
CA ALA A 192 7.92 0.37 23.03
C ALA A 192 8.67 -0.11 21.76
N LEU A 193 7.94 -0.33 20.66
CA LEU A 193 8.53 -0.73 19.37
C LEU A 193 9.48 0.33 18.79
N ALA A 194 9.10 1.61 18.88
CA ALA A 194 9.96 2.71 18.44
C ALA A 194 11.33 2.70 19.16
N ARG A 195 11.31 2.49 20.47
CA ARG A 195 12.54 2.47 21.28
C ARG A 195 13.39 1.21 21.04
N VAL A 196 12.77 0.06 20.78
CA VAL A 196 13.50 -1.16 20.40
C VAL A 196 14.23 -0.95 19.07
N SER A 197 13.62 -0.26 18.12
CA SER A 197 14.27 0.10 16.84
C SER A 197 15.46 1.03 17.05
N GLU A 198 15.31 2.08 17.88
CA GLU A 198 16.41 2.99 18.24
C GLU A 198 17.58 2.28 18.94
N ALA A 199 17.26 1.39 19.88
CA ALA A 199 18.24 0.59 20.59
C ALA A 199 19.07 -0.27 19.62
N ARG A 200 18.41 -0.89 18.63
CA ARG A 200 19.08 -1.70 17.60
C ARG A 200 19.95 -0.86 16.68
N GLN A 201 19.46 0.29 16.21
CA GLN A 201 20.25 1.20 15.37
C GLN A 201 21.49 1.73 16.11
N SER A 202 21.34 2.06 17.40
CA SER A 202 22.45 2.51 18.24
C SER A 202 23.51 1.43 18.39
N LEU A 203 23.10 0.17 18.65
CA LEU A 203 24.00 -0.99 18.70
C LEU A 203 24.74 -1.22 17.37
N MET A 204 24.06 -1.06 16.23
CA MET A 204 24.69 -1.21 14.90
C MET A 204 25.66 -0.09 14.55
N SER A 205 25.59 1.06 15.24
CA SER A 205 26.44 2.23 15.03
C SER A 205 27.70 2.28 15.91
N GLU A 206 27.95 1.24 16.73
CA GLU A 206 29.04 1.15 17.74
C GLU A 206 29.07 2.31 18.76
N LYS A 207 28.00 3.10 18.85
CA LYS A 207 27.85 4.17 19.84
C LYS A 207 27.56 3.55 21.21
N ALA A 208 28.11 4.12 22.28
CA ALA A 208 27.94 3.61 23.64
C ALA A 208 26.45 3.55 24.02
N PHE A 209 25.93 2.33 24.15
CA PHE A 209 24.51 2.03 24.33
C PHE A 209 23.97 2.36 25.73
N PHE A 210 24.84 2.47 26.75
CA PHE A 210 24.42 2.53 28.16
C PHE A 210 24.46 3.91 28.81
N ASP A 211 24.98 4.94 28.13
CA ASP A 211 25.04 6.29 28.69
C ASP A 211 23.76 7.11 28.40
N ASP A 212 22.96 6.70 27.41
CA ASP A 212 21.78 7.44 26.90
C ASP A 212 20.47 6.63 26.94
N LEU A 213 20.41 5.44 27.57
CA LEU A 213 19.14 4.72 27.74
C LEU A 213 18.19 5.57 28.60
N PRO A 214 17.02 5.98 28.07
CA PRO A 214 16.02 6.60 28.92
C PRO A 214 15.47 5.50 29.85
N MET A 215 15.56 5.72 31.17
CA MET A 215 15.17 4.79 32.25
C MET A 215 13.71 4.31 32.20
N ASP A 216 12.94 4.71 31.20
CA ASP A 216 11.49 4.55 31.06
C ASP A 216 11.09 3.44 30.05
N LEU A 217 12.03 2.87 29.30
CA LEU A 217 11.78 1.72 28.41
C LEU A 217 11.36 0.49 29.22
N ASP A 218 12.02 0.28 30.37
CA ASP A 218 11.66 -0.75 31.33
C ASP A 218 10.28 -0.48 31.95
N SER A 219 9.95 0.78 32.27
CA SER A 219 8.64 1.10 32.83
C SER A 219 7.50 0.91 31.84
N ASP A 220 7.69 1.29 30.57
CA ASP A 220 6.66 1.12 29.53
C ASP A 220 6.42 -0.37 29.22
N LEU A 221 7.49 -1.18 29.18
CA LEU A 221 7.40 -2.65 29.02
C LEU A 221 6.74 -3.31 30.23
N LEU A 222 7.10 -2.88 31.45
CA LEU A 222 6.48 -3.39 32.68
C LEU A 222 5.00 -3.01 32.75
N ASP A 223 4.63 -1.77 32.40
CA ASP A 223 3.23 -1.35 32.32
C ASP A 223 2.45 -2.16 31.27
N LEU A 224 3.08 -2.50 30.14
CA LEU A 224 2.46 -3.35 29.11
C LEU A 224 2.22 -4.78 29.65
N ILE A 225 3.19 -5.33 30.40
CA ILE A 225 3.12 -6.66 31.02
C ILE A 225 2.07 -6.70 32.14
N ASP A 226 1.99 -5.66 32.97
CA ASP A 226 1.06 -5.59 34.09
C ASP A 226 -0.40 -5.38 33.65
N ARG A 227 -0.63 -4.91 32.41
CA ARG A 227 -1.95 -4.61 31.83
C ARG A 227 -2.45 -5.61 30.80
N ALA A 228 -1.62 -6.59 30.39
CA ALA A 228 -1.98 -7.67 29.46
C ALA A 228 -2.64 -8.85 30.19
#